data_AF-A0A953JJK2-F1
#
_entry.id   AF-A0A953JJK2-F1
#
_cell.length_a   1.000
_cell.length_b   1.000
_cell.length_c   1.000
_cell.angle_alpha   90.00
_cell.angle_beta   90.00
_cell.angle_gamma   90.00
#
_symmetry.space_group_name_H-M   'P 1'
#
loop_
_entity.id
_entity.type
_entity.pdbx_description
1 polymer ?
#
loop_
_entity_poly.entity_id
_entity_poly.type
_entity_poly.pdbx_seq_one_letter_code
_entity_poly.pdbx_strand_id
1 'polypeptide(L)' 'MAEDHKQPDGPDLTQGIPLADLPDGGMLAGQVGEETVLLARRGEEVFAIGATCTHYGGPLAEGLVVGE' A
#
# COMPACT_ATOMS: atom_id res chain seq x y z
N MET A 1 10.19 -5.49 24.43
CA MET A 1 9.66 -4.13 24.21
C MET A 1 10.74 -3.36 23.48
N ALA A 2 10.53 -3.12 22.18
CA ALA A 2 11.31 -2.19 21.38
C ALA A 2 10.26 -1.48 20.54
N GLU A 3 9.96 -0.24 20.90
CA GLU A 3 9.13 0.65 20.11
C GLU A 3 10.03 1.15 18.97
N ASP A 4 9.99 0.43 17.86
CA ASP A 4 10.59 0.89 16.61
C ASP A 4 9.68 2.02 16.11
N HIS A 5 10.09 3.27 16.35
CA HIS A 5 9.49 4.44 15.71
C HIS A 5 9.81 4.37 14.21
N LYS A 6 9.12 3.48 13.51
CA LYS A 6 9.22 3.36 12.07
C LYS A 6 8.54 4.58 11.48
N GLN A 7 9.33 5.47 10.88
CA GLN A 7 8.80 6.52 10.02
C GLN A 7 7.73 5.92 9.10
N PRO A 8 6.66 6.65 8.80
CA PRO A 8 5.66 6.15 7.87
C PRO A 8 6.35 5.87 6.53
N ASP A 9 6.52 4.58 6.20
CA ASP A 9 7.06 4.16 4.91
C ASP A 9 5.98 4.45 3.86
N GLY A 10 5.98 5.66 3.30
CA GLY A 10 5.13 6.05 2.17
C GLY A 10 4.30 7.33 2.36
N PRO A 11 3.60 7.77 1.30
CA PRO A 11 2.80 9.00 1.32
C PRO A 11 1.54 8.88 2.18
N ASP A 12 1.04 10.02 2.67
CA ASP A 12 -0.30 10.12 3.27
C ASP A 12 -1.36 10.03 2.18
N LEU A 13 -2.04 8.89 2.11
CA LEU A 13 -3.03 8.59 1.09
C LEU A 13 -4.34 9.38 1.29
N THR A 14 -4.56 9.99 2.46
CA THR A 14 -5.72 10.87 2.68
C THR A 14 -5.60 12.19 1.90
N GLN A 15 -4.37 12.59 1.56
CA GLN A 15 -4.10 13.76 0.72
C GLN A 15 -4.16 13.42 -0.78
N GLY A 16 -4.33 12.14 -1.10
CA GLY A 16 -4.21 11.62 -2.46
C GLY A 16 -2.76 11.58 -2.95
N ILE A 17 -2.58 10.93 -4.10
CA ILE A 17 -1.31 10.87 -4.83
C ILE A 17 -1.57 11.14 -6.31
N PRO A 18 -0.57 11.63 -7.06
CA PRO A 18 -0.63 11.64 -8.51
C PRO A 18 -0.95 10.24 -9.05
N LEU A 19 -1.92 10.13 -9.97
CA LEU A 19 -2.24 8.84 -10.59
C LEU A 19 -1.05 8.22 -11.34
N ALA A 20 -0.11 9.05 -11.81
CA ALA A 20 1.12 8.59 -12.45
C ALA A 20 2.05 7.82 -11.51
N ASP A 21 1.94 8.04 -10.19
CA ASP A 21 2.73 7.34 -9.18
C ASP A 21 2.13 5.95 -8.86
N LEU A 22 0.92 5.66 -9.35
CA LEU A 22 0.27 4.36 -9.32
C LEU A 22 -0.04 3.90 -10.77
N PRO A 23 0.97 3.39 -11.49
CA PRO A 23 0.78 2.92 -12.86
C PRO A 23 -0.19 1.72 -12.91
N ASP A 24 -0.72 1.43 -14.09
CA ASP A 24 -1.56 0.25 -14.26
C ASP A 24 -0.81 -1.04 -13.90
N GLY A 25 -1.47 -1.92 -13.13
CA GLY A 25 -0.87 -3.10 -12.52
C GLY A 25 0.09 -2.81 -11.36
N GLY A 26 0.28 -1.53 -11.00
CA GLY A 26 1.16 -1.09 -9.94
C GLY A 26 0.59 -1.30 -8.54
N MET A 27 1.50 -1.31 -7.58
CA MET A 27 1.21 -1.25 -6.14
C MET A 27 1.98 -0.12 -5.49
N LEU A 28 1.39 0.49 -4.48
CA LEU A 28 2.04 1.52 -3.66
C LEU A 28 1.60 1.38 -2.20
N ALA A 29 2.55 1.31 -1.27
CA ALA A 29 2.28 1.39 0.15
C ALA A 29 2.30 2.85 0.62
N GLY A 30 1.35 3.20 1.47
CA GLY A 30 1.24 4.51 2.11
C GLY A 30 0.48 4.42 3.42
N GLN A 31 0.07 5.56 3.96
CA GLN A 31 -0.60 5.64 5.27
C GLN A 31 -1.99 6.24 5.17
N VAL A 32 -2.87 5.79 6.05
CA VAL A 32 -4.16 6.41 6.35
C VAL A 32 -4.27 6.48 7.88
N GLY A 33 -3.97 7.66 8.44
CA GLY A 33 -3.85 7.80 9.89
C GLY A 33 -2.66 6.98 10.43
N GLU A 34 -2.93 6.03 11.31
CA GLU A 34 -1.93 5.12 11.90
C GLU A 34 -1.82 3.78 11.14
N GLU A 35 -2.69 3.56 10.15
CA GLU A 35 -2.76 2.31 9.40
C GLU A 35 -1.92 2.36 8.11
N THR A 36 -1.10 1.34 7.90
CA THR A 36 -0.39 1.17 6.63
C THR A 36 -1.31 0.49 5.61
N VAL A 37 -1.51 1.15 4.48
CA VAL A 37 -2.44 0.75 3.43
C VAL A 37 -1.67 0.51 2.13
N LEU A 38 -2.04 -0.56 1.43
CA LEU A 38 -1.58 -0.86 0.08
C LEU A 38 -2.64 -0.42 -0.93
N LEU A 39 -2.26 0.45 -1.86
CA LEU A 39 -3.01 0.69 -3.07
C LEU A 39 -2.58 -0.27 -4.16
N ALA A 40 -3.54 -0.81 -4.90
CA ALA A 40 -3.32 -1.57 -6.12
C ALA A 40 -4.22 -1.04 -7.23
N ARG A 41 -3.71 -0.95 -8.46
CA ARG A 41 -4.48 -0.48 -9.62
C ARG A 41 -4.66 -1.56 -10.67
N ARG A 42 -5.87 -1.66 -11.20
CA ARG A 42 -6.24 -2.50 -12.36
C ARG A 42 -7.03 -1.65 -13.36
N GLY A 43 -6.42 -1.28 -14.48
CA GLY A 43 -7.03 -0.41 -15.48
C GLY A 43 -7.41 0.95 -14.89
N GLU A 44 -8.70 1.20 -14.76
CA GLU A 44 -9.26 2.44 -14.18
C GLU A 44 -9.65 2.28 -12.69
N GLU A 45 -9.63 1.05 -12.16
CA GLU A 45 -10.03 0.73 -10.80
C GLU A 45 -8.83 0.79 -9.85
N VAL A 46 -9.08 1.35 -8.65
CA VAL A 46 -8.10 1.42 -7.55
C VAL A 46 -8.68 0.70 -6.34
N PHE A 47 -7.89 -0.21 -5.79
CA PHE A 47 -8.21 -0.98 -4.60
C PHE A 47 -7.32 -0.54 -3.44
N ALA A 48 -7.84 -0.60 -2.22
CA ALA A 48 -7.10 -0.30 -1.00
C ALA A 48 -7.34 -1.41 0.03
N ILE A 49 -6.26 -1.98 0.56
CA ILE A 49 -6.29 -3.01 1.61
C ILE A 49 -5.21 -2.72 2.67
N GLY A 50 -5.29 -3.36 3.84
CA GLY A 50 -4.17 -3.31 4.80
C GLY A 50 -2.89 -3.85 4.16
N ALA A 51 -1.76 -3.17 4.37
CA ALA A 51 -0.50 -3.50 3.66
C ALA A 51 0.24 -4.73 4.20
N THR A 52 -0.28 -5.35 5.26
CA THR A 52 0.35 -6.47 5.94
C THR A 52 -0.45 -7.74 5.71
N CYS A 53 0.22 -8.81 5.26
CA CYS A 53 -0.40 -10.12 5.14
C CYS A 53 -0.91 -10.58 6.50
N THR A 54 -2.21 -10.88 6.60
CA THR A 54 -2.84 -11.31 7.85
C THR A 54 -2.35 -12.66 8.37
N HIS A 55 -1.65 -13.44 7.54
CA HIS A 55 -1.17 -14.77 7.90
C HIS A 55 0.17 -14.73 8.62
N TYR A 56 1.23 -14.22 7.97
CA TYR A 56 2.59 -14.21 8.52
C TYR A 56 3.20 -12.81 8.66
N GLY A 57 2.41 -11.75 8.46
CA GLY A 57 2.86 -10.37 8.68
C GLY A 57 3.81 -9.82 7.61
N GLY A 58 3.96 -10.52 6.48
CA GLY A 58 4.81 -10.04 5.38
C GLY A 58 4.25 -8.78 4.70
N PRO A 59 5.13 -7.88 4.20
CA PRO A 59 4.71 -6.68 3.48
C PRO A 59 4.15 -7.04 2.10
N LEU A 60 2.88 -6.72 1.86
CA LEU A 60 2.21 -7.06 0.60
C LEU A 60 2.77 -6.30 -0.61
N ALA A 61 3.37 -5.12 -0.39
CA ALA A 61 4.02 -4.32 -1.43
C ALA A 61 5.23 -5.03 -2.09
N GLU A 62 5.83 -6.00 -1.41
CA GLU A 62 6.92 -6.83 -1.94
C GLU A 62 6.41 -8.05 -2.73
N GLY A 63 5.08 -8.22 -2.83
CA GLY A 63 4.43 -9.30 -3.56
C GLY A 63 4.23 -9.03 -5.05
N LEU A 64 3.30 -9.78 -5.65
CA LEU A 64 2.92 -9.65 -7.06
C LEU A 64 1.40 -9.54 -7.17
N VAL A 65 0.92 -8.68 -8.07
CA VAL A 65 -0.49 -8.64 -8.44
C VAL A 65 -0.70 -9.51 -9.68
N VAL A 66 -1.39 -10.64 -9.51
CA VAL A 66 -1.68 -11.60 -10.58
C VAL A 66 -3.16 -11.66 -10.91
N GLY A 67 -3.51 -12.10 -12.12
CA GLY A 67 -4.89 -12.14 -12.63
C GLY A 67 -5.15 -11.14 -13.76
N GLU A 68 -6.09 -11.49 -14.66
CA GLU A 68 -6.60 -10.65 -15.76
C GLU A 68 -7.79 -9.79 -15.31
#